data_AF-A0A7Y5BLT3-F1
#
_entry.id   AF-A0A7Y5BLT3-F1
#
_cell.length_a   1.000
_cell.length_b   1.000
_cell.length_c   1.000
_cell.angle_alpha   90.00
_cell.angle_beta   90.00
_cell.angle_gamma   90.00
#
_symmetry.space_group_name_H-M   'P 1'
#
loop_
_entity.id
_entity.type
_entity.pdbx_description
1 polymer ?
#
loop_
_entity_poly.entity_id
_entity_poly.type
_entity_poly.pdbx_seq_one_letter_code
_entity_poly.pdbx_strand_id
1 'polypeptide(L)'
;MNEIESLKFLTPKQVREIAEEYGTPVFVYSQIEIEKNADEALRFPNEFGLLVRYAMKANSNSTILQILRNKGIHIDASSEYEVERAILAGYKPEEIMLTSQQFPINLKKIVERGSFYNACSLRQLEEFGKIFPNKELSIRINPGMGSGGTKKTNVGGHTSSFGIWFEYIDEVKAIQKKYNLNISKIHSHIGSGSDPEVWKS
;
A
#
# COMPACT_ATOMS: atom_id res chain seq x y z
N MET A 1 -39.10 10.15 8.32
CA MET A 1 -37.82 10.81 8.66
C MET A 1 -36.74 9.78 8.44
N ASN A 2 -35.81 10.02 7.51
CA ASN A 2 -34.62 9.17 7.41
C ASN A 2 -33.90 9.27 8.76
N GLU A 3 -33.52 8.12 9.34
CA GLU A 3 -32.64 8.12 10.52
C GLU A 3 -31.42 8.96 10.18
N ILE A 4 -31.21 10.03 10.96
CA ILE A 4 -29.99 10.82 10.88
C ILE A 4 -28.87 9.85 11.23
N GLU A 5 -27.93 9.67 10.31
CA GLU A 5 -26.74 8.87 10.52
C GLU A 5 -26.13 9.22 11.88
N SER A 6 -25.96 8.22 12.76
CA SER A 6 -25.39 8.48 14.08
C SER A 6 -23.97 9.01 13.90
N LEU A 7 -23.74 10.27 14.28
CA LEU A 7 -22.43 10.88 14.17
C LEU A 7 -21.44 10.10 15.06
N LYS A 8 -20.39 9.55 14.44
CA LYS A 8 -19.46 8.64 15.14
C LYS A 8 -18.62 9.33 16.21
N PHE A 9 -18.11 10.53 15.92
CA PHE A 9 -17.17 11.25 16.81
C PHE A 9 -17.47 12.75 16.94
N LEU A 10 -18.42 13.28 16.18
CA LEU A 10 -18.84 14.68 16.27
C LEU A 10 -20.20 14.78 16.95
N THR A 11 -20.41 15.85 17.69
CA THR A 11 -21.76 16.25 18.12
C THR A 11 -22.43 17.10 17.04
N PRO A 12 -23.78 17.17 16.99
CA PRO A 12 -24.47 18.06 16.05
C PRO A 12 -24.08 19.53 16.18
N LYS A 13 -23.66 19.96 17.38
CA LYS A 13 -23.14 21.32 17.62
C LYS A 13 -21.79 21.53 16.91
N GLN A 14 -20.83 20.63 17.10
CA GLN A 14 -19.53 20.70 16.43
C GLN A 14 -19.66 20.66 14.90
N VAL A 15 -20.60 19.87 14.36
CA VAL A 15 -20.86 19.85 12.91
C VAL A 15 -21.27 21.24 12.39
N ARG A 16 -22.14 21.95 13.12
CA ARG A 16 -22.55 23.31 12.74
C ARG A 16 -21.42 24.31 12.88
N GLU A 17 -20.67 24.26 13.97
CA GLU A 17 -19.50 25.15 14.20
C GLU A 17 -18.46 24.98 13.08
N ILE A 18 -18.13 23.75 12.70
CA ILE A 18 -17.20 23.47 11.60
C ILE A 18 -17.76 23.99 10.26
N ALA A 19 -19.05 23.79 10.00
CA ALA A 19 -19.68 24.27 8.76
C ALA A 19 -19.71 25.80 8.67
N GLU A 20 -19.91 26.48 9.81
CA GLU A 20 -19.87 27.95 9.90
C GLU A 20 -18.45 28.51 9.73
N GLU A 21 -17.44 27.85 10.33
CA GLU A 21 -16.05 28.31 10.31
C GLU A 21 -15.34 28.01 8.98
N TYR A 22 -15.52 26.80 8.42
CA TYR A 22 -14.77 26.32 7.25
C TYR A 22 -15.59 26.24 5.96
N GLY A 23 -16.91 26.45 6.03
CA GLY A 23 -17.83 26.27 4.90
C GLY A 23 -18.10 24.80 4.56
N THR A 24 -18.92 24.58 3.53
CA THR A 24 -19.31 23.23 3.07
C THR A 24 -19.19 23.06 1.55
N PRO A 25 -18.80 21.88 1.03
CA PRO A 25 -18.50 20.65 1.78
C PRO A 25 -17.13 20.68 2.48
N VAL A 26 -17.04 20.03 3.64
CA VAL A 26 -15.81 19.93 4.44
C VAL A 26 -15.58 18.49 4.87
N PHE A 27 -14.32 18.04 4.78
CA PHE A 27 -13.89 16.75 5.32
C PHE A 27 -13.32 16.94 6.72
N VAL A 28 -13.84 16.18 7.69
CA VAL A 28 -13.38 16.20 9.08
C VAL A 28 -12.81 14.83 9.42
N TYR A 29 -11.60 14.82 9.99
CA TYR A 29 -10.89 13.61 10.39
C TYR A 29 -10.65 13.62 11.91
N SER A 30 -10.91 12.50 12.58
CA SER A 30 -10.58 12.33 14.00
C SER A 30 -9.16 11.79 14.15
N GLN A 31 -8.24 12.62 14.67
CA GLN A 31 -6.88 12.17 14.98
C GLN A 31 -6.89 11.02 16.00
N ILE A 32 -7.76 11.08 17.02
CA ILE A 32 -7.88 10.04 18.05
C ILE A 32 -8.23 8.68 17.41
N GLU A 33 -9.19 8.65 16.47
CA GLU A 33 -9.56 7.40 15.80
C GLU A 33 -8.45 6.91 14.85
N ILE A 34 -7.73 7.82 14.18
CA ILE A 34 -6.56 7.45 13.36
C ILE A 34 -5.47 6.80 14.22
N GLU A 35 -5.13 7.41 15.35
CA GLU A 35 -4.11 6.90 16.27
C GLU A 35 -4.53 5.57 16.89
N LYS A 36 -5.79 5.43 17.28
CA LYS A 36 -6.36 4.18 17.80
C LYS A 36 -6.26 3.05 16.77
N ASN A 37 -6.65 3.30 15.52
CA ASN A 37 -6.57 2.31 14.44
C ASN A 37 -5.11 1.96 14.11
N ALA A 38 -4.20 2.93 14.18
CA ALA A 38 -2.76 2.69 14.06
C ALA A 38 -2.24 1.77 15.17
N ASP A 39 -2.61 2.03 16.42
CA ASP A 39 -2.22 1.21 17.58
C ASP A 39 -2.83 -0.19 17.51
N GLU A 40 -4.02 -0.36 16.95
CA GLU A 40 -4.62 -1.67 16.70
C GLU A 40 -3.84 -2.45 15.63
N ALA A 41 -3.52 -1.81 14.50
CA ALA A 41 -2.73 -2.43 13.43
C ALA A 41 -1.33 -2.84 13.92
N LEU A 42 -0.66 -2.01 14.72
CA LEU A 42 0.67 -2.29 15.28
C LEU A 42 0.65 -3.42 16.32
N ARG A 43 -0.49 -3.67 16.97
CA ARG A 43 -0.67 -4.76 17.95
C ARG A 43 -1.18 -6.05 17.32
N PHE A 44 -1.33 -6.10 15.99
CA PHE A 44 -1.79 -7.31 15.32
C PHE A 44 -0.89 -8.51 15.69
N PRO A 45 -1.45 -9.63 16.17
CA PRO A 45 -0.67 -10.78 16.61
C PRO A 45 0.26 -11.28 15.51
N ASN A 46 1.56 -11.37 15.80
CA ASN A 46 2.57 -11.80 14.85
C ASN A 46 3.65 -12.59 15.59
N GLU A 47 3.98 -13.77 15.07
CA GLU A 47 5.00 -14.64 15.66
C GLU A 47 6.40 -14.39 15.05
N PHE A 48 6.44 -13.83 13.85
CA PHE A 48 7.66 -13.64 13.06
C PHE A 48 8.03 -12.16 12.83
N GLY A 49 7.47 -11.26 13.67
CA GLY A 49 7.61 -9.82 13.51
C GLY A 49 6.55 -9.22 12.57
N LEU A 50 6.29 -7.92 12.74
CA LEU A 50 5.31 -7.16 11.98
C LEU A 50 5.89 -5.82 11.57
N LEU A 51 5.74 -5.50 10.29
CA LEU A 51 6.02 -4.16 9.76
C LEU A 51 4.78 -3.64 9.04
N VAL A 52 4.04 -2.76 9.73
CA VAL A 52 2.81 -2.18 9.20
C VAL A 52 3.14 -1.13 8.14
N ARG A 53 2.52 -1.24 6.97
CA ARG A 53 2.56 -0.25 5.90
C ARG A 53 1.16 0.29 5.63
N TYR A 54 1.00 1.60 5.68
CA TYR A 54 -0.22 2.28 5.29
C TYR A 54 -0.29 2.42 3.76
N ALA A 55 -1.39 1.94 3.17
CA ALA A 55 -1.66 2.12 1.75
C ALA A 55 -2.07 3.59 1.49
N MET A 56 -1.12 4.41 1.05
CA MET A 56 -1.30 5.87 0.96
C MET A 56 -2.51 6.29 0.12
N LYS A 57 -2.84 5.51 -0.91
CA LYS A 57 -4.01 5.74 -1.78
C LYS A 57 -5.34 5.87 -1.03
N ALA A 58 -5.44 5.38 0.21
CA ALA A 58 -6.64 5.52 1.03
C ALA A 58 -6.90 6.97 1.43
N ASN A 59 -5.85 7.68 1.88
CA ASN A 59 -5.88 9.10 2.17
C ASN A 59 -4.45 9.61 2.27
N SER A 60 -4.08 10.56 1.42
CA SER A 60 -2.72 11.07 1.29
C SER A 60 -2.55 12.48 1.86
N ASN A 61 -3.45 12.90 2.75
CA ASN A 61 -3.33 14.14 3.50
C ASN A 61 -2.04 14.14 4.34
N SER A 62 -1.22 15.19 4.23
CA SER A 62 0.10 15.28 4.87
C SER A 62 0.05 15.15 6.39
N THR A 63 -0.96 15.71 7.05
CA THR A 63 -1.13 15.61 8.51
C THR A 63 -1.42 14.18 8.94
N ILE A 64 -2.28 13.46 8.21
CA ILE A 64 -2.57 12.03 8.46
C ILE A 64 -1.29 11.21 8.28
N LEU A 65 -0.52 11.47 7.22
CA LEU A 65 0.76 10.79 6.98
C LEU A 65 1.75 11.03 8.12
N GLN A 66 1.84 12.24 8.66
CA GLN A 66 2.71 12.58 9.80
C GLN A 66 2.26 11.89 11.09
N ILE A 67 0.94 11.82 11.37
CA ILE A 67 0.40 11.09 12.51
C ILE A 67 0.82 9.61 12.45
N LEU A 68 0.62 8.96 11.30
CA LEU A 68 0.98 7.55 11.10
C LEU A 68 2.50 7.33 11.19
N ARG A 69 3.30 8.26 10.67
CA ARG A 69 4.77 8.22 10.76
C ARG A 69 5.23 8.27 12.21
N ASN A 70 4.64 9.16 13.02
CA ASN A 70 4.99 9.31 14.43
C ASN A 70 4.63 8.06 15.25
N LYS A 71 3.68 7.25 14.77
CA LYS A 71 3.37 5.92 15.31
C LYS A 71 4.32 4.82 14.83
N GLY A 72 5.23 5.11 13.89
CA GLY A 72 6.17 4.13 13.31
C GLY A 72 5.59 3.28 12.19
N ILE A 73 4.44 3.67 11.61
CA ILE A 73 3.87 2.98 10.44
C ILE A 73 4.60 3.43 9.19
N HIS A 74 4.96 2.48 8.32
CA HIS A 74 5.64 2.70 7.04
C HIS A 74 4.62 2.97 5.90
N ILE A 75 5.08 3.18 4.66
CA ILE A 75 4.21 3.45 3.51
C ILE A 75 4.26 2.33 2.48
N ASP A 76 3.08 1.96 1.98
CA ASP A 76 2.90 1.32 0.66
C ASP A 76 2.38 2.39 -0.31
N ALA A 77 3.21 2.73 -1.29
CA ALA A 77 2.95 3.74 -2.30
C ALA A 77 2.57 3.08 -3.63
N SER A 78 1.52 3.58 -4.27
CA SER A 78 0.99 3.09 -5.53
C SER A 78 1.50 3.84 -6.76
N SER A 79 2.26 4.93 -6.56
CA SER A 79 2.89 5.71 -7.63
C SER A 79 4.16 6.41 -7.15
N GLU A 80 5.02 6.84 -8.09
CA GLU A 80 6.19 7.66 -7.77
C GLU A 80 5.82 8.99 -7.10
N TYR A 81 4.65 9.54 -7.39
CA TYR A 81 4.16 10.77 -6.76
C TYR A 81 3.79 10.56 -5.28
N GLU A 82 3.30 9.37 -4.93
CA GLU A 82 3.06 8.99 -3.53
C GLU A 82 4.37 8.78 -2.77
N VAL A 83 5.42 8.25 -3.43
CA VAL A 83 6.77 8.19 -2.85
C VAL A 83 7.27 9.59 -2.51
N GLU A 84 7.23 10.53 -3.46
CA GLU A 84 7.67 11.91 -3.19
C GLU A 84 6.81 12.58 -2.11
N ARG A 85 5.49 12.34 -2.10
CA ARG A 85 4.59 12.86 -1.06
C ARG A 85 4.93 12.30 0.32
N ALA A 86 5.23 11.01 0.45
CA ALA A 86 5.68 10.42 1.71
C ALA A 86 6.97 11.08 2.20
N ILE A 87 7.94 11.30 1.31
CA ILE A 87 9.21 11.92 1.67
C ILE A 87 9.01 13.38 2.12
N LEU A 88 8.15 14.14 1.44
CA LEU A 88 7.76 15.49 1.87
C LEU A 88 7.02 15.51 3.22
N ALA A 89 6.30 14.43 3.56
CA ALA A 89 5.70 14.22 4.87
C ALA A 89 6.70 13.75 5.95
N GLY A 90 7.99 13.63 5.61
CA GLY A 90 9.09 13.33 6.54
C GLY A 90 9.50 11.87 6.61
N TYR A 91 8.87 10.98 5.84
CA TYR A 91 9.29 9.56 5.76
C TYR A 91 10.69 9.45 5.17
N LYS A 92 11.49 8.53 5.71
CA LYS A 92 12.75 8.15 5.09
C LYS A 92 12.47 7.24 3.89
N PRO A 93 13.30 7.30 2.83
CA PRO A 93 13.08 6.46 1.65
C PRO A 93 12.93 4.96 1.95
N GLU A 94 13.74 4.42 2.87
CA GLU A 94 13.71 3.02 3.32
C GLU A 94 12.40 2.61 4.01
N GLU A 95 11.61 3.58 4.47
CA GLU A 95 10.29 3.36 5.08
C GLU A 95 9.18 3.21 4.02
N ILE A 96 9.52 3.29 2.73
CA ILE A 96 8.56 3.32 1.62
C ILE A 96 8.77 2.11 0.71
N MET A 97 7.68 1.39 0.42
CA MET A 97 7.60 0.39 -0.64
C MET A 97 6.77 0.94 -1.80
N LEU A 98 7.31 0.91 -3.02
CA LEU A 98 6.60 1.26 -4.24
C LEU A 98 6.00 0.01 -4.89
N THR A 99 4.68 -0.13 -4.76
CA THR A 99 3.86 -1.20 -5.35
C THR A 99 2.96 -0.60 -6.43
N SER A 100 3.46 -0.45 -7.66
CA SER A 100 2.72 0.18 -8.76
C SER A 100 2.60 -0.73 -9.98
N GLN A 101 1.42 -0.76 -10.60
CA GLN A 101 1.21 -1.40 -11.89
C GLN A 101 1.89 -0.64 -13.04
N GLN A 102 2.12 0.66 -12.86
CA GLN A 102 2.85 1.49 -13.79
C GLN A 102 4.35 1.43 -13.46
N PHE A 103 5.18 1.24 -14.47
CA PHE A 103 6.63 1.36 -14.30
C PHE A 103 6.98 2.84 -14.07
N PRO A 104 7.64 3.20 -12.95
CA PRO A 104 7.87 4.59 -12.61
C PRO A 104 8.94 5.20 -13.54
N ILE A 105 8.74 6.45 -13.93
CA ILE A 105 9.65 7.17 -14.83
C ILE A 105 11.00 7.38 -14.14
N ASN A 106 10.97 7.67 -12.83
CA ASN A 106 12.16 7.96 -12.04
C ASN A 106 12.59 6.79 -11.16
N LEU A 107 12.36 5.53 -11.60
CA LEU A 107 12.70 4.33 -10.82
C LEU A 107 14.11 4.38 -10.25
N LYS A 108 15.07 4.82 -11.08
CA LYS A 108 16.48 4.84 -10.70
C LYS A 108 16.71 5.67 -9.44
N LYS A 109 16.21 6.91 -9.45
CA LYS A 109 16.30 7.85 -8.34
C LYS A 109 15.57 7.33 -7.10
N ILE A 110 14.40 6.73 -7.25
CA ILE A 110 13.59 6.20 -6.14
C ILE A 110 14.36 5.11 -5.39
N VAL A 111 14.92 4.15 -6.14
CA VAL A 111 15.65 3.01 -5.55
C VAL A 111 17.01 3.44 -5.00
N GLU A 112 17.72 4.35 -5.67
CA GLU A 112 19.01 4.87 -5.18
C GLU A 112 18.88 5.70 -3.90
N ARG A 113 17.73 6.36 -3.69
CA ARG A 113 17.42 7.04 -2.43
C ARG A 113 17.15 6.08 -1.27
N GLY A 114 16.83 4.81 -1.57
CA GLY A 114 16.61 3.76 -0.56
C GLY A 114 15.19 3.17 -0.54
N SER A 115 14.25 3.68 -1.34
CA SER A 115 12.91 3.10 -1.39
C SER A 115 12.91 1.72 -2.02
N PHE A 116 12.14 0.81 -1.42
CA PHE A 116 11.99 -0.54 -1.94
C PHE A 116 11.06 -0.57 -3.15
N TYR A 117 11.43 -1.34 -4.17
CA TYR A 117 10.59 -1.57 -5.34
C TYR A 117 9.94 -2.95 -5.30
N ASN A 118 8.64 -3.00 -5.62
CA ASN A 118 7.86 -4.21 -5.69
C ASN A 118 7.37 -4.43 -7.13
N ALA A 119 8.07 -5.30 -7.88
CA ALA A 119 7.75 -5.56 -9.27
C ALA A 119 6.42 -6.33 -9.40
N CYS A 120 5.48 -5.77 -10.14
CA CYS A 120 4.11 -6.27 -10.28
C CYS A 120 3.86 -7.05 -11.58
N SER A 121 4.88 -7.20 -12.45
CA SER A 121 4.82 -8.02 -13.65
C SER A 121 6.21 -8.50 -14.08
N LEU A 122 6.27 -9.52 -14.93
CA LEU A 122 7.54 -10.00 -15.52
C LEU A 122 8.28 -8.88 -16.27
N ARG A 123 7.54 -8.02 -16.98
CA ARG A 123 8.11 -6.85 -17.66
C ARG A 123 8.78 -5.92 -16.65
N GLN A 124 8.11 -5.60 -15.53
CA GLN A 124 8.70 -4.72 -14.53
C GLN A 124 9.94 -5.34 -13.88
N LEU A 125 9.92 -6.66 -13.60
CA LEU A 125 11.07 -7.38 -13.07
C LEU A 125 12.26 -7.34 -14.05
N GLU A 126 12.01 -7.61 -15.32
CA GLU A 126 13.02 -7.56 -16.39
C GLU A 126 13.60 -6.15 -16.55
N GLU A 127 12.77 -5.11 -16.59
CA GLU A 127 13.23 -3.71 -16.68
C GLU A 127 14.01 -3.27 -15.44
N PHE A 128 13.59 -3.68 -14.25
CA PHE A 128 14.36 -3.45 -13.02
C PHE A 128 15.74 -4.12 -13.13
N GLY A 129 15.81 -5.37 -13.58
CA GLY A 129 17.07 -6.11 -13.71
C GLY A 129 18.05 -5.49 -14.71
N LYS A 130 17.54 -4.89 -15.80
CA LYS A 130 18.37 -4.13 -16.75
C LYS A 130 19.00 -2.89 -16.12
N ILE A 131 18.28 -2.21 -15.23
CA ILE A 131 18.74 -0.98 -14.57
C ILE A 131 19.65 -1.31 -13.38
N PHE A 132 19.32 -2.37 -12.65
CA PHE A 132 19.91 -2.71 -11.36
C PHE A 132 20.32 -4.19 -11.25
N PRO A 133 21.33 -4.64 -12.01
CA PRO A 133 21.86 -5.99 -11.84
C PRO A 133 22.45 -6.16 -10.42
N ASN A 134 22.35 -7.37 -9.85
CA ASN A 134 22.80 -7.71 -8.50
C ASN A 134 22.05 -6.99 -7.36
N LYS A 135 20.90 -6.38 -7.61
CA LYS A 135 20.15 -5.59 -6.63
C LYS A 135 19.03 -6.40 -5.98
N GLU A 136 18.70 -6.00 -4.75
CA GLU A 136 17.55 -6.53 -4.01
C GLU A 136 16.23 -5.88 -4.45
N LEU A 137 15.17 -6.68 -4.55
CA LEU A 137 13.79 -6.18 -4.73
C LEU A 137 12.73 -7.12 -4.14
N SER A 138 11.48 -6.65 -4.16
CA SER A 138 10.27 -7.45 -3.92
C SER A 138 9.56 -7.77 -5.23
N ILE A 139 8.79 -8.86 -5.24
CA ILE A 139 7.85 -9.18 -6.33
C ILE A 139 6.43 -9.37 -5.80
N ARG A 140 5.43 -8.94 -6.58
CA ARG A 140 4.03 -9.20 -6.28
C ARG A 140 3.57 -10.45 -7.03
N ILE A 141 3.17 -11.48 -6.28
CA ILE A 141 2.60 -12.72 -6.83
C ILE A 141 1.08 -12.70 -6.70
N ASN A 142 0.41 -13.09 -7.79
CA ASN A 142 -1.00 -13.44 -7.81
C ASN A 142 -1.12 -14.95 -7.56
N PRO A 143 -1.69 -15.37 -6.42
CA PRO A 143 -1.79 -16.79 -6.07
C PRO A 143 -2.88 -17.54 -6.85
N GLY A 144 -3.55 -16.89 -7.81
CA GLY A 144 -4.64 -17.47 -8.59
C GLY A 144 -5.96 -17.57 -7.84
N MET A 145 -5.97 -17.29 -6.54
CA MET A 145 -7.16 -17.13 -5.71
C MET A 145 -7.23 -15.68 -5.21
N GLY A 146 -8.44 -15.14 -5.12
CA GLY A 146 -8.66 -13.78 -4.61
C GLY A 146 -10.10 -13.56 -4.19
N SER A 147 -10.32 -12.53 -3.39
CA SER A 147 -11.64 -12.17 -2.86
C SER A 147 -11.83 -10.67 -2.84
N GLY A 148 -13.06 -10.21 -3.00
CA GLY A 148 -13.41 -8.80 -2.88
C GLY A 148 -14.92 -8.63 -2.89
N GLY A 149 -15.42 -7.55 -2.28
CA GLY A 149 -16.86 -7.30 -2.16
C GLY A 149 -17.62 -7.20 -3.50
N THR A 150 -16.90 -7.01 -4.62
CA THR A 150 -17.39 -7.08 -6.01
C THR A 150 -16.36 -7.73 -6.94
N LYS A 151 -16.76 -8.13 -8.16
CA LYS A 151 -15.83 -8.60 -9.22
C LYS A 151 -14.71 -7.60 -9.55
N LYS A 152 -14.92 -6.29 -9.34
CA LYS A 152 -13.92 -5.22 -9.59
C LYS A 152 -12.91 -5.06 -8.45
N THR A 153 -13.25 -5.50 -7.24
CA THR A 153 -12.39 -5.43 -6.05
C THR A 153 -11.64 -6.73 -5.78
N ASN A 154 -11.94 -7.79 -6.55
CA ASN A 154 -11.13 -9.00 -6.57
C ASN A 154 -9.90 -8.77 -7.45
N VAL A 155 -8.72 -8.74 -6.83
CA VAL A 155 -7.44 -8.57 -7.52
C VAL A 155 -6.63 -9.88 -7.55
N GLY A 156 -7.25 -11.01 -7.20
CA GLY A 156 -6.76 -12.37 -7.49
C GLY A 156 -7.71 -13.09 -8.45
N GLY A 157 -7.28 -14.24 -9.00
CA GLY A 157 -8.10 -15.01 -9.96
C GLY A 157 -7.93 -14.58 -11.43
N HIS A 158 -8.35 -15.45 -12.37
CA HIS A 158 -7.89 -15.46 -13.78
C HIS A 158 -8.09 -14.16 -14.56
N THR A 159 -8.98 -13.29 -14.08
CA THR A 159 -9.27 -11.99 -14.70
C THR A 159 -8.49 -10.83 -14.09
N SER A 160 -7.66 -11.06 -13.08
CA SER A 160 -6.88 -10.01 -12.43
C SER A 160 -5.67 -9.62 -13.27
N SER A 161 -5.54 -8.32 -13.52
CA SER A 161 -4.37 -7.71 -14.17
C SER A 161 -3.21 -7.43 -13.20
N PHE A 162 -3.34 -7.83 -11.93
CA PHE A 162 -2.40 -7.48 -10.88
C PHE A 162 -1.50 -8.64 -10.47
N GLY A 163 -0.20 -8.34 -10.33
CA GLY A 163 0.81 -9.31 -9.90
C GLY A 163 1.23 -10.28 -11.00
N ILE A 164 2.33 -10.97 -10.74
CA ILE A 164 2.82 -12.07 -11.57
C ILE A 164 2.04 -13.32 -11.18
N TRP A 165 1.40 -13.96 -12.15
CA TRP A 165 0.74 -15.24 -11.97
C TRP A 165 1.71 -16.28 -11.41
N PHE A 166 1.28 -17.04 -10.40
CA PHE A 166 2.14 -18.05 -9.75
C PHE A 166 2.64 -19.14 -10.73
N GLU A 167 1.95 -19.35 -11.85
CA GLU A 167 2.40 -20.26 -12.91
C GLU A 167 3.66 -19.74 -13.63
N TYR A 168 3.92 -18.43 -13.59
CA TYR A 168 5.11 -17.81 -14.22
C TYR A 168 6.34 -17.74 -13.31
N ILE A 169 6.39 -18.56 -12.25
CA ILE A 169 7.51 -18.55 -11.30
C ILE A 169 8.82 -19.00 -11.96
N ASP A 170 8.76 -19.86 -12.97
CA ASP A 170 9.97 -20.29 -13.67
C ASP A 170 10.55 -19.15 -14.54
N GLU A 171 9.71 -18.31 -15.14
CA GLU A 171 10.11 -17.07 -15.81
C GLU A 171 10.68 -16.07 -14.82
N VAL A 172 10.09 -15.92 -13.62
CA VAL A 172 10.66 -15.09 -12.55
C VAL A 172 12.06 -15.57 -12.20
N LYS A 173 12.27 -16.88 -12.01
CA LYS A 173 13.60 -17.46 -11.73
C LYS A 173 14.58 -17.26 -12.88
N ALA A 174 14.11 -17.37 -14.13
CA ALA A 174 14.95 -17.12 -15.30
C ALA A 174 15.45 -15.67 -15.34
N ILE A 175 14.57 -14.70 -15.08
CA ILE A 175 14.93 -13.27 -15.01
C ILE A 175 15.84 -12.99 -13.81
N GLN A 176 15.51 -13.57 -12.65
CA GLN A 176 16.32 -13.48 -11.43
C GLN A 176 17.75 -13.94 -11.67
N LYS A 177 17.94 -15.11 -12.29
CA LYS A 177 19.25 -15.65 -12.65
C LYS A 177 19.97 -14.78 -13.69
N LYS A 178 19.24 -14.30 -14.71
CA LYS A 178 19.79 -13.47 -15.78
C LYS A 178 20.46 -12.19 -15.28
N TYR A 179 19.87 -11.52 -14.28
CA TYR A 179 20.38 -10.26 -13.73
C TYR A 179 20.98 -10.41 -12.32
N ASN A 180 21.11 -11.64 -11.83
CA ASN A 180 21.57 -11.99 -10.48
C ASN A 180 20.81 -11.21 -9.37
N LEU A 181 19.48 -11.10 -9.49
CA LEU A 181 18.67 -10.33 -8.54
C LEU A 181 18.53 -11.06 -7.21
N ASN A 182 18.46 -10.29 -6.12
CA ASN A 182 18.09 -10.79 -4.81
C ASN A 182 16.61 -10.52 -4.54
N ILE A 183 15.75 -11.51 -4.80
CA ILE A 183 14.31 -11.39 -4.49
C ILE A 183 14.11 -11.75 -3.01
N SER A 184 14.08 -10.74 -2.14
CA SER A 184 14.05 -10.93 -0.69
C SER A 184 12.65 -10.96 -0.08
N LYS A 185 11.64 -10.53 -0.84
CA LYS A 185 10.26 -10.36 -0.36
C LYS A 185 9.27 -10.83 -1.41
N ILE A 186 8.22 -11.50 -0.94
CA ILE A 186 7.03 -11.85 -1.71
C ILE A 186 5.89 -10.98 -1.19
N HIS A 187 5.19 -10.33 -2.11
CA HIS A 187 4.02 -9.52 -1.81
C HIS A 187 2.78 -10.16 -2.44
N SER A 188 1.67 -10.20 -1.71
CA SER A 188 0.36 -10.52 -2.27
C SER A 188 -0.69 -9.55 -1.75
N HIS A 189 -1.66 -9.26 -2.60
CA HIS A 189 -2.82 -8.46 -2.27
C HIS A 189 -3.98 -9.05 -3.02
N ILE A 190 -4.95 -9.61 -2.28
CA ILE A 190 -6.05 -10.43 -2.81
C ILE A 190 -7.34 -9.63 -3.03
N GLY A 191 -7.48 -8.45 -2.40
CA GLY A 191 -8.62 -7.55 -2.59
C GLY A 191 -8.80 -6.52 -1.49
N SER A 192 -9.90 -5.77 -1.63
CA SER A 192 -10.40 -4.81 -0.65
C SER A 192 -11.82 -5.20 -0.22
N GLY A 193 -12.13 -5.03 1.06
CA GLY A 193 -13.40 -5.46 1.64
C GLY A 193 -13.61 -6.98 1.54
N SER A 194 -12.54 -7.75 1.59
CA SER A 194 -12.56 -9.21 1.52
C SER A 194 -12.94 -9.84 2.86
N ASP A 195 -13.53 -11.03 2.79
CA ASP A 195 -13.73 -11.91 3.95
C ASP A 195 -12.35 -12.32 4.51
N PRO A 196 -12.06 -12.08 5.81
CA PRO A 196 -10.83 -12.49 6.46
C PRO A 196 -10.50 -13.98 6.29
N GLU A 197 -11.51 -14.86 6.15
CA GLU A 197 -11.31 -16.31 6.00
C GLU A 197 -10.50 -16.67 4.75
N VAL A 198 -10.50 -15.81 3.72
CA VAL A 198 -9.75 -16.03 2.48
C VAL A 198 -8.24 -15.95 2.70
N TRP A 199 -7.78 -15.33 3.80
CA TRP A 199 -6.36 -15.32 4.15
C TRP A 199 -5.89 -16.61 4.86
N LYS A 200 -6.79 -17.53 5.21
CA LYS A 200 -6.45 -18.81 5.86
C LYS A 200 -6.22 -19.97 4.88
N SER A 201 -6.67 -19.83 3.64
CA SER A 201 -6.56 -20.83 2.56
C SER A 201 -5.28 -20.67 1.76
#